data_AF-A0A2V8EAV4-F1
#
_entry.id   AF-A0A2V8EAV4-F1
#
_cell.length_a   1.000
_cell.length_b   1.000
_cell.length_c   1.000
_cell.angle_alpha   90.00
_cell.angle_beta   90.00
_cell.angle_gamma   90.00
#
_symmetry.space_group_name_H-M   'P 1'
#
loop_
_entity.id
_entity.type
_entity.pdbx_description
1 polymer ?
#
loop_
_entity_poly.entity_id
_entity_poly.type
_entity_poly.pdbx_seq_one_letter_code
_entity_poly.pdbx_strand_id
1 'polypeptide(L)'
;MLRLIEQLAGDGEMLDGVTAVAASLGRVHYHLDVYQHFSDMEGETIPASFTVEGRVTPMDTIDLQSLRRRRPEVTLRLTDGRQLRCAITSDDGRLRSTERGMFTV
;
A
#
# COMPACT_ATOMS: atom_id res chain seq x y z
N MET A 1 15.05 -11.71 -8.19
CA MET A 1 15.48 -11.36 -6.81
C MET A 1 14.81 -10.06 -6.38
N LEU A 2 14.16 -10.03 -5.21
CA LEU A 2 13.61 -8.79 -4.64
C LEU A 2 14.70 -8.04 -3.89
N ARG A 3 14.80 -6.72 -4.13
CA ARG A 3 15.69 -5.83 -3.39
C ARG A 3 14.87 -4.69 -2.80
N LEU A 4 15.10 -4.37 -1.53
CA LEU A 4 14.58 -3.16 -0.92
C LEU A 4 15.23 -1.96 -1.60
N ILE A 5 14.42 -1.04 -2.13
CA ILE A 5 14.90 0.14 -2.86
C ILE A 5 14.50 1.45 -2.18
N GLU A 6 13.46 1.44 -1.34
CA GLU A 6 12.95 2.63 -0.67
C GLU A 6 12.23 2.23 0.61
N GLN A 7 12.36 3.07 1.65
CA GLN A 7 11.58 2.97 2.88
C GLN A 7 10.87 4.30 3.11
N LEU A 8 9.58 4.22 3.42
CA LEU A 8 8.71 5.38 3.59
C LEU A 8 8.00 5.31 4.92
N ALA A 9 8.02 6.41 5.65
CA ALA A 9 7.27 6.54 6.88
C ALA A 9 6.65 7.94 6.95
N GLY A 10 5.44 8.01 7.49
CA GLY A 10 4.74 9.28 7.61
C GLY A 10 3.25 9.11 7.88
N ASP A 11 2.52 10.18 7.64
CA ASP A 11 1.08 10.21 7.79
C ASP A 11 0.41 10.03 6.43
N GLY A 12 -0.74 9.39 6.42
CA GLY A 12 -1.54 9.20 5.23
C GLY A 12 -3.03 9.08 5.55
N GLU A 13 -3.79 8.82 4.51
CA GLU A 13 -5.23 8.63 4.59
C GLU A 13 -5.61 7.32 3.93
N MET A 14 -6.39 6.50 4.64
CA MET A 14 -7.02 5.31 4.06
C MET A 14 -8.29 5.73 3.35
N LEU A 15 -8.45 5.28 2.11
CA LEU A 15 -9.58 5.56 1.26
C LEU A 15 -10.23 4.25 0.80
N ASP A 16 -11.52 4.31 0.52
CA ASP A 16 -12.27 3.21 -0.07
C ASP A 16 -11.87 2.96 -1.53
N GLY A 17 -11.14 1.89 -1.81
CA GLY A 17 -10.46 1.64 -3.08
C GLY A 17 -11.36 1.26 -4.27
N VAL A 18 -12.68 1.37 -4.16
CA VAL A 18 -13.64 0.81 -5.14
C VAL A 18 -14.14 1.83 -6.18
N THR A 19 -14.01 3.15 -5.96
CA THR A 19 -14.55 4.17 -6.88
C THR A 19 -13.63 5.38 -7.10
N ALA A 20 -13.89 6.14 -8.19
CA ALA A 20 -13.11 7.32 -8.59
C ALA A 20 -13.18 8.50 -7.61
N VAL A 21 -14.13 8.47 -6.66
CA VAL A 21 -14.22 9.40 -5.52
C VAL A 21 -14.19 8.54 -4.26
N ALA A 22 -13.00 8.06 -3.93
CA ALA A 22 -12.79 7.17 -2.79
C ALA A 22 -13.12 7.89 -1.48
N ALA A 23 -14.12 7.40 -0.75
CA ALA A 23 -14.50 7.96 0.54
C ALA A 23 -13.37 7.74 1.57
N SER A 24 -13.09 8.77 2.37
CA SER A 24 -12.11 8.65 3.46
C SER A 24 -12.59 7.68 4.52
N LEU A 25 -11.72 6.73 4.87
CA LEU A 25 -11.90 5.78 5.97
C LEU A 25 -11.24 6.29 7.25
N GLY A 26 -10.31 7.25 7.14
CA GLY A 26 -9.63 7.90 8.26
C GLY A 26 -8.12 8.05 8.04
N ARG A 27 -7.44 8.70 9.00
CA ARG A 27 -5.99 8.92 8.96
C ARG A 27 -5.20 7.80 9.63
N VAL A 28 -4.00 7.57 9.09
CA VAL A 28 -3.06 6.55 9.59
C VAL A 28 -1.63 7.06 9.59
N HIS A 29 -0.82 6.58 10.53
CA HIS A 29 0.62 6.55 10.37
C HIS A 29 1.00 5.30 9.57
N TYR A 30 1.88 5.43 8.58
CA TYR A 30 2.38 4.30 7.79
C TYR A 30 3.89 4.12 7.96
N HIS A 31 4.31 2.87 7.77
CA HIS A 31 5.69 2.49 7.49
C HIS A 31 5.66 1.46 6.35
N LEU A 32 6.32 1.78 5.23
CA LEU A 32 6.28 1.01 3.99
C LEU A 32 7.71 0.69 3.54
N ASP A 33 7.89 -0.52 3.05
CA ASP A 33 9.09 -1.00 2.39
C ASP A 33 8.75 -1.29 0.93
N VAL A 34 9.47 -0.64 0.00
CA VAL A 34 9.28 -0.81 -1.43
C VAL A 34 10.37 -1.73 -1.97
N TYR A 35 9.93 -2.84 -2.54
CA TYR A 35 10.80 -3.84 -3.14
C TYR A 35 10.67 -3.81 -4.65
N GLN A 36 11.80 -3.88 -5.35
CA GLN A 36 11.84 -4.06 -6.80
C GLN A 36 12.34 -5.45 -7.14
N HIS A 37 11.67 -6.10 -8.08
CA HIS A 37 12.12 -7.37 -8.64
C HIS A 37 13.15 -7.12 -9.74
N PHE A 38 14.36 -7.61 -9.52
CA PHE A 38 15.41 -7.68 -10.53
C PHE A 38 15.42 -9.10 -11.12
N SER A 39 15.34 -9.22 -12.44
CA SER A 39 15.57 -10.46 -13.17
C SER A 39 16.89 -10.34 -13.91
N ASP A 40 17.77 -11.33 -13.75
CA ASP A 40 19.09 -11.40 -14.41
C ASP A 40 19.01 -12.17 -15.75
N MET A 41 17.82 -12.37 -16.33
CA MET A 41 17.70 -13.02 -17.64
C MET A 41 18.17 -12.07 -18.75
N GLU A 42 19.35 -12.34 -19.30
CA GLU A 42 19.84 -11.69 -20.52
C GLU A 42 18.82 -11.84 -21.65
N GLY A 43 18.36 -10.71 -22.19
CA GLY A 43 17.59 -10.66 -23.45
C GLY A 43 16.09 -10.37 -23.33
N GLU A 44 15.52 -10.33 -22.12
CA GLU A 44 14.11 -9.93 -21.94
C GLU A 44 13.98 -8.64 -21.10
N THR A 45 13.36 -7.61 -21.70
CA THR A 45 12.92 -6.42 -20.98
C THR A 45 11.67 -6.76 -20.18
N ILE A 46 11.83 -7.40 -19.02
CA ILE A 46 10.71 -7.61 -18.09
C ILE A 46 10.41 -6.27 -17.40
N PRO A 47 9.17 -5.74 -17.44
CA PRO A 47 8.83 -4.54 -16.71
C PRO A 47 9.11 -4.76 -15.22
N ALA A 48 9.82 -3.81 -14.60
CA ALA A 48 10.13 -3.87 -13.18
C ALA A 48 8.83 -4.03 -12.37
N SER A 49 8.68 -5.17 -11.69
CA SER A 49 7.57 -5.37 -10.76
C SER A 49 7.97 -4.82 -9.40
N PHE A 50 7.11 -3.97 -8.85
CA PHE A 50 7.26 -3.43 -7.51
C PHE A 50 6.31 -4.15 -6.56
N THR A 51 6.79 -4.50 -5.38
CA THR A 51 5.97 -4.99 -4.28
C THR A 51 6.16 -4.01 -3.13
N VAL A 52 5.05 -3.57 -2.53
CA VAL A 52 5.09 -2.74 -1.32
C VAL A 52 4.50 -3.53 -0.18
N GLU A 53 5.24 -3.62 0.91
CA GLU A 53 4.78 -4.21 2.17
C GLU A 53 4.94 -3.19 3.27
N GLY A 54 4.19 -3.34 4.36
CA GLY A 54 4.32 -2.40 5.45
C GLY A 54 3.28 -2.58 6.53
N ARG A 55 3.10 -1.51 7.28
CA ARG A 55 2.15 -1.43 8.38
C ARG A 55 1.52 -0.05 8.45
N VAL A 56 0.26 -0.01 8.85
CA VAL A 56 -0.45 1.20 9.25
C VAL A 56 -0.86 1.14 10.72
N THR A 57 -0.86 2.30 11.37
CA THR A 57 -1.43 2.51 12.70
C THR A 57 -2.51 3.57 12.60
N PRO A 58 -3.77 3.29 12.99
CA PRO A 58 -4.84 4.28 12.99
C PRO A 58 -4.48 5.49 13.86
N MET A 59 -4.71 6.69 13.33
CA MET A 59 -4.68 7.93 14.11
C MET A 59 -6.06 8.27 14.66
N ASP A 60 -7.10 7.81 13.97
CA ASP A 60 -8.51 7.98 14.31
C ASP A 60 -9.15 6.64 14.71
N THR A 61 -10.48 6.61 14.87
CA THR A 61 -11.25 5.41 15.23
C THR A 61 -11.44 4.43 14.06
N ILE A 62 -10.39 4.18 13.26
CA ILE A 62 -10.44 3.20 12.18
C ILE A 62 -10.38 1.79 12.77
N ASP A 63 -11.42 1.00 12.50
CA ASP A 63 -11.43 -0.42 12.84
C ASP A 63 -10.80 -1.25 11.71
N LEU A 64 -9.49 -1.51 11.83
CA LEU A 64 -8.72 -2.30 10.88
C LEU A 64 -9.22 -3.75 10.73
N GLN A 65 -9.75 -4.33 11.81
CA GLN A 65 -10.31 -5.68 11.78
C GLN A 65 -11.57 -5.72 10.92
N SER A 66 -12.46 -4.74 11.10
CA SER A 66 -13.65 -4.58 10.26
C SER A 66 -13.30 -4.29 8.81
N LEU A 67 -12.28 -3.44 8.57
CA LEU A 67 -11.79 -3.17 7.21
C LEU A 67 -11.28 -4.45 6.54
N ARG A 68 -10.40 -5.21 7.18
CA ARG A 68 -9.88 -6.48 6.64
C ARG A 68 -11.00 -7.46 6.27
N ARG A 69 -12.06 -7.55 7.08
CA ARG A 69 -13.18 -8.48 6.85
C ARG A 69 -14.13 -8.02 5.74
N ARG A 70 -14.40 -6.71 5.66
CA ARG A 70 -15.44 -6.16 4.77
C ARG A 70 -14.88 -5.62 3.45
N ARG A 71 -13.61 -5.24 3.43
CA ARG A 71 -12.95 -4.51 2.35
C ARG A 71 -11.55 -5.11 2.15
N PRO A 72 -11.43 -6.14 1.30
CA PRO A 72 -10.15 -6.81 1.11
C PRO A 72 -9.11 -5.88 0.48
N GLU A 73 -9.55 -4.81 -0.21
CA GLU A 73 -8.68 -3.81 -0.80
C GLU A 73 -9.08 -2.39 -0.39
N VAL A 74 -8.07 -1.58 -0.11
CA VAL A 74 -8.16 -0.17 0.26
C VAL A 74 -7.05 0.60 -0.46
N THR A 75 -7.20 1.92 -0.54
CA THR A 75 -6.15 2.80 -1.07
C THR A 75 -5.53 3.58 0.10
N LEU A 76 -4.21 3.52 0.25
CA LEU A 76 -3.46 4.40 1.12
C LEU A 76 -2.95 5.59 0.29
N ARG A 77 -3.41 6.80 0.63
CA ARG A 77 -2.89 8.05 0.08
C ARG A 77 -1.79 8.59 0.99
N LEU A 78 -0.59 8.74 0.44
CA LEU A 78 0.57 9.32 1.12
C LEU A 78 0.51 10.85 1.04
N THR A 79 1.19 11.52 1.96
CA THR A 79 1.29 12.98 2.00
C THR A 79 1.99 13.61 0.80
N ASP A 80 2.84 12.85 0.10
CA ASP A 80 3.54 13.29 -1.11
C ASP A 80 2.70 13.12 -2.40
N GLY A 81 1.43 12.71 -2.27
CA GLY A 81 0.50 12.52 -3.38
C GLY A 81 0.54 11.12 -4.00
N ARG A 82 1.48 10.25 -3.61
CA ARG A 82 1.47 8.85 -4.04
C ARG A 82 0.28 8.10 -3.45
N GLN A 83 -0.21 7.12 -4.20
CA GLN A 83 -1.27 6.23 -3.78
C GLN A 83 -0.81 4.77 -3.87
N LEU A 84 -1.18 3.99 -2.87
CA LEU A 84 -0.91 2.57 -2.80
C LEU A 84 -2.22 1.80 -2.67
N ARG A 85 -2.55 0.99 -3.69
CA ARG A 85 -3.63 0.01 -3.55
C ARG A 85 -3.10 -1.20 -2.80
N CYS A 86 -3.73 -1.52 -1.68
CA CYS A 86 -3.25 -2.56 -0.78
C CYS A 86 -4.39 -3.30 -0.07
N ALA A 87 -4.05 -4.50 0.39
CA ALA A 87 -4.88 -5.27 1.30
C ALA A 87 -4.28 -5.19 2.72
N ILE A 88 -5.14 -5.04 3.72
CA ILE A 88 -4.75 -5.23 5.13
C ILE A 88 -4.66 -6.74 5.36
N THR A 89 -3.47 -7.24 5.67
CA THR A 89 -3.19 -8.67 5.82
C THR A 89 -3.31 -9.15 7.27
N SER A 90 -3.36 -8.24 8.24
CA SER A 90 -3.38 -8.57 9.66
C SER A 90 -4.14 -7.53 10.49
N ASP A 91 -4.64 -7.94 11.66
CA ASP A 91 -5.38 -7.08 12.59
C ASP A 91 -4.49 -5.99 13.23
N ASP A 92 -3.17 -6.19 13.22
CA ASP A 92 -2.18 -5.21 13.69
C ASP A 92 -1.84 -4.12 12.65
N GLY A 93 -2.50 -4.16 11.49
CA GLY A 93 -2.36 -3.16 10.42
C GLY A 93 -1.28 -3.47 9.40
N ARG A 94 -0.74 -4.70 9.34
CA ARG A 94 0.12 -5.08 8.21
C ARG A 94 -0.64 -4.97 6.89
N LEU A 95 0.04 -4.52 5.85
CA LEU A 95 -0.52 -4.36 4.52
C LEU A 95 0.44 -4.89 3.44
N ARG A 96 -0.15 -5.19 2.28
CA ARG A 96 0.58 -5.61 1.08
C ARG A 96 -0.09 -5.02 -0.17
N SER A 97 0.71 -4.55 -1.12
CA SER A 97 0.22 -4.03 -2.40
C SER A 97 -0.58 -5.07 -3.18
N THR A 98 -1.70 -4.69 -3.80
CA THR A 98 -2.47 -5.56 -4.70
C THR A 98 -2.38 -5.05 -6.15
N GLU A 99 -1.84 -5.88 -7.03
CA GLU A 99 -1.75 -5.80 -8.51
C GLU A 99 -1.14 -4.57 -9.20
N ARG A 100 -1.15 -3.36 -8.61
CA ARG A 100 -0.65 -2.11 -9.25
C ARG A 100 0.41 -1.35 -8.46
N GLY A 101 0.89 -1.89 -7.34
CA GLY A 101 1.93 -1.24 -6.56
C GLY A 101 1.55 0.19 -6.15
N MET A 102 2.57 1.05 -6.03
CA MET A 102 2.42 2.47 -5.75
C MET A 102 2.37 3.27 -7.06
N PHE A 103 1.44 4.21 -7.17
CA PHE A 103 1.26 5.04 -8.35
C PHE A 103 1.04 6.51 -7.98
N THR A 104 1.36 7.41 -8.89
CA THR A 104 1.12 8.85 -8.75
C THR A 104 -0.11 9.22 -9.57
N VAL A 105 -0.98 10.07 -9.03
CA VAL A 105 -2.15 10.63 -9.75
C VAL A 105 -1.87 12.09 -10.07
#